data_AF-A0A5J5LYI7-F1
#
_entry.id   AF-A0A5J5LYI7-F1
#
_cell.length_a   1.000
_cell.length_b   1.000
_cell.length_c   1.000
_cell.angle_alpha   90.00
_cell.angle_beta   90.00
_cell.angle_gamma   90.00
#
_symmetry.space_group_name_H-M   'P 1'
#
loop_
_entity.id
_entity.type
_entity.pdbx_description
1 polymer ?
#
loop_
_entity_poly.entity_id
_entity_poly.type
_entity_poly.pdbx_seq_one_letter_code
_entity_poly.pdbx_strand_id
1 'polypeptide(L)'
;MSNKQYNLTWARIGNASGFRLSASFFKDNPQFKEAKGAVEVISPDTLLVRLQPQSVEQEEDELMMSLFLDFLTKQALLNPDAELEAYTEAMAAVDEELMTGVELNS
;
A
#
# COMPACT_ATOMS: atom_id res chain seq x y z
N MET A 1 21.35 15.65 -6.05
CA MET A 1 20.98 14.68 -4.99
C MET A 1 22.09 13.64 -4.93
N SER A 2 22.90 13.60 -3.87
CA SER A 2 23.92 12.56 -3.73
C SER A 2 23.22 11.25 -3.36
N ASN A 3 23.21 10.27 -4.26
CA ASN A 3 22.67 8.95 -3.94
C ASN A 3 23.55 8.32 -2.87
N LYS A 4 22.99 8.12 -1.67
CA LYS A 4 23.69 7.48 -0.57
C LYS A 4 23.91 6.02 -0.93
N GLN A 5 25.17 5.65 -1.13
CA GLN A 5 25.55 4.28 -1.47
C GLN A 5 25.72 3.47 -0.18
N TYR A 6 25.13 2.28 -0.15
CA TYR A 6 25.27 1.34 0.97
C TYR A 6 26.10 0.15 0.49
N ASN A 7 27.10 -0.22 1.29
CA ASN A 7 27.94 -1.37 0.97
C ASN A 7 27.25 -2.68 1.37
N LEU A 8 27.37 -3.66 0.51
CA LEU A 8 26.91 -5.02 0.75
C LEU A 8 28.07 -5.89 1.20
N THR A 9 27.84 -6.75 2.18
CA THR A 9 28.82 -7.76 2.60
C THR A 9 28.25 -9.15 2.41
N TRP A 10 29.04 -10.05 1.84
CA TRP A 10 28.65 -11.44 1.73
C TRP A 10 28.68 -12.10 3.11
N ALA A 11 27.69 -12.95 3.39
CA ALA A 11 27.65 -13.73 4.61
C ALA A 11 26.88 -15.05 4.42
N ARG A 12 27.20 -16.02 5.27
CA ARG A 12 26.39 -17.23 5.46
C ARG A 12 25.21 -16.92 6.38
N ILE A 13 24.00 -17.33 6.00
CA ILE A 13 22.75 -17.13 6.73
C ILE A 13 22.05 -18.49 6.84
N GLY A 14 22.23 -19.15 7.99
CA GLY A 14 21.75 -20.53 8.20
C GLY A 14 22.33 -21.48 7.15
N ASN A 15 21.43 -22.11 6.38
CA ASN A 15 21.77 -23.04 5.29
C ASN A 15 21.97 -22.36 3.93
N ALA A 16 21.87 -21.04 3.86
CA ALA A 16 22.02 -20.27 2.62
C ALA A 16 23.20 -19.28 2.71
N SER A 17 23.51 -18.67 1.56
CA SER A 17 24.45 -17.55 1.44
C SER A 17 23.70 -16.34 0.89
N GLY A 18 24.11 -15.15 1.29
CA GLY A 18 23.48 -13.92 0.81
C GLY A 18 24.30 -12.68 1.11
N PHE A 19 23.79 -11.53 0.68
CA PHE A 19 24.36 -10.22 0.98
C PHE A 19 23.61 -9.56 2.12
N ARG A 20 24.35 -8.93 3.04
CA ARG A 20 23.81 -8.19 4.18
C ARG A 20 23.97 -6.69 3.95
N LEU A 21 22.90 -5.96 4.17
CA LEU A 21 22.88 -4.50 4.28
C LEU A 21 23.23 -4.09 5.72
N SER A 22 23.92 -2.96 5.88
CA SER A 22 24.26 -2.41 7.18
C SER A 22 23.03 -1.87 7.93
N ALA A 23 23.09 -1.83 9.26
CA ALA A 23 22.03 -1.27 10.08
C ALA A 23 21.69 0.20 9.73
N SER A 24 22.66 0.95 9.19
CA SER A 24 22.44 2.32 8.70
C SER A 24 21.42 2.40 7.56
N PHE A 25 21.37 1.40 6.67
CA PHE A 25 20.38 1.36 5.58
C PHE A 25 18.95 1.31 6.13
N PHE A 26 18.69 0.43 7.11
CA PHE A 26 17.36 0.27 7.70
C PHE A 26 16.98 1.40 8.66
N LYS A 27 17.96 2.15 9.20
CA LYS A 27 17.68 3.40 9.93
C LYS A 27 17.17 4.49 8.99
N ASP A 28 17.78 4.59 7.80
CA ASP A 28 17.39 5.58 6.79
C ASP A 28 16.12 5.15 6.03
N ASN A 29 15.86 3.85 5.92
CA ASN A 29 14.75 3.27 5.16
C ASN A 29 14.01 2.18 5.97
N PRO A 30 13.28 2.56 7.04
CA PRO A 30 12.62 1.62 7.93
C PRO A 30 11.55 0.76 7.25
N GLN A 31 10.91 1.27 6.17
CA GLN A 31 9.86 0.59 5.41
C GLN A 31 10.33 -0.73 4.75
N PHE A 32 11.63 -0.91 4.56
CA PHE A 32 12.19 -2.13 3.96
C PHE A 32 12.57 -3.20 4.98
N LYS A 33 12.37 -2.93 6.28
CA LYS A 33 12.59 -3.94 7.32
C LYS A 33 11.56 -5.06 7.14
N GLU A 34 12.04 -6.31 7.08
CA GLU A 34 11.20 -7.51 6.88
C GLU A 34 10.39 -7.54 5.56
N ALA A 35 10.67 -6.60 4.64
CA ALA A 35 10.06 -6.58 3.32
C ALA A 35 10.40 -7.83 2.52
N LYS A 36 9.39 -8.40 1.86
CA LYS A 36 9.61 -9.45 0.86
C LYS A 36 10.11 -8.81 -0.44
N GLY A 37 10.69 -9.60 -1.32
CA GLY A 37 11.21 -9.05 -2.57
C GLY A 37 11.74 -10.10 -3.53
N ALA A 38 12.24 -9.60 -4.65
CA ALA A 38 12.84 -10.38 -5.72
C ALA A 38 14.19 -9.76 -6.13
N VAL A 39 15.08 -10.61 -6.64
CA VAL A 39 16.36 -10.20 -7.22
C VAL A 39 16.37 -10.60 -8.68
N GLU A 40 16.75 -9.67 -9.54
CA GLU A 40 16.90 -9.89 -10.98
C GLU A 40 18.33 -9.56 -11.41
N VAL A 41 18.93 -10.43 -12.21
CA VAL A 41 20.28 -10.23 -12.75
C VAL A 41 20.14 -9.50 -14.09
N ILE A 42 20.63 -8.27 -14.15
CA ILE A 42 20.51 -7.44 -15.36
C ILE A 42 21.83 -7.36 -16.15
N SER A 43 22.97 -7.65 -15.52
CA SER A 43 24.28 -7.79 -16.17
C SER A 43 25.19 -8.72 -15.33
N PRO A 44 26.38 -9.11 -15.82
CA PRO A 44 27.30 -9.98 -15.08
C PRO A 44 27.71 -9.45 -13.69
N ASP A 45 27.70 -8.14 -13.49
CA ASP A 45 28.14 -7.46 -12.27
C ASP A 45 27.03 -6.64 -11.59
N THR A 46 25.81 -6.66 -12.14
CA THR A 46 24.71 -5.81 -11.67
C THR A 46 23.44 -6.62 -11.40
N LEU A 47 22.89 -6.37 -10.21
CA LEU A 47 21.65 -6.95 -9.73
C LEU A 47 20.64 -5.83 -9.46
N LEU A 48 19.39 -6.04 -9.83
CA LEU A 48 18.26 -5.22 -9.42
C LEU A 48 17.53 -5.91 -8.27
N VAL A 49 17.37 -5.22 -7.14
CA VAL A 49 16.61 -5.71 -5.99
C VAL A 49 15.29 -4.95 -5.92
N ARG A 50 14.17 -5.66 -6.01
CA ARG A 50 12.82 -5.11 -5.86
C ARG A 50 12.25 -5.56 -4.53
N LEU A 51 12.02 -4.60 -3.63
CA LEU A 51 11.43 -4.85 -2.31
C LEU A 51 9.97 -4.40 -2.30
N GLN A 52 9.11 -5.20 -1.69
CA GLN A 52 7.72 -4.92 -1.42
C GLN A 52 7.58 -4.63 0.07
N PRO A 53 7.61 -3.35 0.48
CA PRO A 53 7.41 -2.99 1.88
C PRO A 53 6.05 -3.55 2.35
N GLN A 54 6.01 -4.08 3.56
CA GLN A 54 4.73 -4.36 4.21
C GLN A 54 4.13 -3.00 4.55
N SER A 55 3.12 -2.60 3.78
CA SER A 55 2.38 -1.37 4.01
C SER A 55 1.56 -1.52 5.29
N VAL A 56 2.08 -0.98 6.39
CA VAL A 56 1.31 -0.86 7.65
C VAL A 56 0.20 0.19 7.48
N GLU A 57 0.43 1.21 6.64
CA GLU A 57 -0.53 2.30 6.39
C GLU A 57 -1.83 1.82 5.72
N GLN A 58 -1.76 0.92 4.72
CA GLN A 58 -3.00 0.37 4.12
C GLN A 58 -3.86 -0.42 5.10
N GLU A 59 -3.27 -1.20 6.01
CA GLU A 59 -4.05 -1.97 7.00
C GLU A 59 -4.76 -1.04 8.00
N GLU A 60 -4.10 0.05 8.41
CA GLU A 60 -4.70 1.06 9.29
C GLU A 60 -5.80 1.86 8.57
N ASP A 61 -5.59 2.26 7.32
CA ASP A 61 -6.59 2.98 6.51
C ASP A 61 -7.81 2.11 6.20
N GLU A 62 -7.62 0.83 5.85
CA GLU A 62 -8.71 -0.13 5.64
C GLU A 62 -9.51 -0.35 6.93
N LEU A 63 -8.84 -0.46 8.08
CA LEU A 63 -9.50 -0.58 9.38
C LEU A 63 -10.31 0.67 9.71
N MET A 64 -9.73 1.87 9.56
CA MET A 64 -10.42 3.14 9.82
C MET A 64 -11.64 3.33 8.90
N MET A 65 -11.51 2.97 7.62
CA MET A 65 -12.62 2.98 6.67
C MET A 65 -13.73 2.01 7.12
N SER A 66 -13.36 0.78 7.52
CA SER A 66 -14.33 -0.22 7.97
C SER A 66 -15.11 0.25 9.20
N LEU A 67 -14.43 0.87 10.18
CA LEU A 67 -15.05 1.42 11.38
C LEU A 67 -16.00 2.59 11.07
N PHE A 68 -15.62 3.43 10.11
CA PHE A 68 -16.45 4.53 9.65
C PHE A 68 -17.73 4.04 8.96
N LEU A 69 -17.61 3.06 8.06
CA LEU A 69 -18.77 2.45 7.39
C LEU A 69 -19.70 1.74 8.38
N ASP A 70 -19.14 1.03 9.37
CA ASP A 70 -19.90 0.42 10.46
C ASP A 70 -20.67 1.45 11.28
N PHE A 71 -20.05 2.60 11.56
CA PHE A 71 -20.69 3.70 12.27
C PHE A 71 -21.86 4.29 11.49
N LEU A 72 -21.65 4.63 10.20
CA LEU A 72 -22.71 5.14 9.33
C LEU A 72 -23.87 4.16 9.22
N THR A 73 -23.56 2.87 9.05
CA THR A 73 -24.57 1.81 8.97
C THR A 73 -25.41 1.74 10.25
N LYS A 74 -24.77 1.83 11.42
CA LYS A 74 -25.49 1.85 12.71
C LYS A 74 -26.36 3.09 12.86
N GLN A 75 -25.87 4.28 12.46
CA GLN A 75 -26.69 5.49 12.52
C GLN A 75 -27.90 5.43 11.60
N ALA A 76 -27.71 4.99 10.35
CA ALA A 76 -28.78 4.79 9.38
C ALA A 76 -29.86 3.82 9.89
N LEU A 77 -29.48 2.76 10.58
CA LEU A 77 -30.42 1.81 11.18
C LEU A 77 -31.17 2.37 12.41
N LEU A 78 -30.52 3.23 13.19
CA LEU A 78 -31.11 3.82 14.40
C LEU A 78 -32.04 5.00 14.10
N ASN A 79 -31.72 5.81 13.08
CA ASN A 79 -32.47 7.01 12.71
C ASN A 79 -32.72 7.08 11.18
N PRO A 80 -33.44 6.10 10.60
CA PRO A 80 -33.60 6.01 9.15
C PRO A 80 -34.27 7.26 8.55
N ASP A 81 -35.26 7.83 9.24
CA ASP A 81 -36.02 8.99 8.72
C ASP A 81 -35.25 10.32 8.80
N ALA A 82 -34.16 10.39 9.57
CA ALA A 82 -33.38 11.61 9.77
C ALA A 82 -32.03 11.58 9.04
N GLU A 83 -31.47 10.40 8.78
CA GLU A 83 -30.13 10.26 8.19
C GLU A 83 -30.12 9.62 6.80
N LEU A 84 -31.24 9.06 6.32
CA LEU A 84 -31.34 8.51 4.98
C LEU A 84 -32.26 9.37 4.10
N GLU A 85 -31.71 9.86 3.00
CA GLU A 85 -32.46 10.52 1.95
C GLU A 85 -32.74 9.52 0.81
N ALA A 86 -33.94 9.60 0.24
CA ALA A 86 -34.28 8.79 -0.92
C ALA A 86 -33.38 9.17 -2.10
N TYR A 87 -32.72 8.18 -2.69
CA TYR A 87 -31.90 8.40 -3.87
C TYR A 87 -32.78 8.87 -5.04
N THR A 88 -32.46 10.03 -5.61
CA THR A 88 -33.29 10.68 -6.64
C THR A 88 -32.67 10.58 -8.03
N GLU A 89 -33.50 10.75 -9.07
CA GLU A 89 -33.03 10.82 -10.46
C GLU A 89 -32.03 11.96 -10.70
N ALA A 90 -32.14 13.07 -9.95
CA ALA A 90 -31.19 14.17 -10.01
C ALA A 90 -29.81 13.77 -9.47
N MET A 91 -29.75 12.96 -8.41
CA MET A 91 -28.50 12.41 -7.89
C MET A 91 -27.87 11.42 -8.89
N ALA A 92 -28.70 10.57 -9.52
CA ALA A 92 -28.24 9.64 -10.55
C ALA A 92 -27.62 10.35 -11.77
N ALA A 93 -28.20 11.46 -12.22
CA ALA A 93 -27.65 12.25 -13.32
C ALA A 93 -26.29 12.88 -12.98
N VAL A 94 -26.11 13.33 -11.73
CA VAL A 94 -24.82 13.86 -11.25
C VAL A 94 -23.77 12.76 -11.18
N ASP A 95 -24.13 11.57 -10.68
CA ASP A 95 -23.21 10.44 -10.61
C ASP A 95 -22.75 10.00 -12.01
N GLU A 96 -23.64 9.97 -12.99
CA GLU A 96 -23.30 9.62 -14.38
C GLU A 96 -22.37 10.66 -15.03
N GLU A 97 -22.57 11.95 -14.75
CA GLU A 97 -21.64 13.01 -15.16
C GLU A 97 -20.25 12.81 -14.55
N LEU A 98 -20.18 12.53 -13.24
CA LEU A 98 -18.91 12.28 -12.53
C LEU A 98 -18.16 11.06 -13.05
N MET A 99 -18.88 10.05 -13.53
CA MET A 99 -18.31 8.82 -14.07
C MET A 99 -17.92 8.93 -15.55
N THR A 100 -18.20 10.06 -16.20
CA THR A 100 -17.89 10.26 -17.62
C THR A 100 -16.38 10.29 -17.85
N GLY A 101 -15.89 9.36 -18.69
CA GLY A 101 -14.47 9.25 -19.04
C GLY A 101 -13.65 8.31 -18.14
N VAL A 102 -14.29 7.64 -17.17
CA VAL A 102 -13.65 6.55 -16.42
C VAL A 102 -13.70 5.27 -17.26
N GLU A 103 -12.55 4.85 -17.80
CA GLU A 103 -12.42 3.56 -18.47
C GLU A 103 -12.33 2.43 -17.43
N LEU A 104 -13.33 1.57 -17.39
CA LEU A 104 -13.30 0.36 -16.58
C LEU A 104 -12.37 -0.66 -17.26
N ASN A 105 -11.18 -0.86 -16.68
CA ASN A 105 -10.29 -1.96 -17.08
C ASN A 105 -11.05 -3.28 -16.84
N SER A 106 -11.46 -3.91 -17.93
CA SER A 106 -12.18 -5.19 -17.96
C SER A 106 -11.23 -6.37 -17.85
#